data_AF-A0A376U656-F1
#
_entry.id   AF-A0A376U656-F1
#
_cell.length_a   1.000
_cell.length_b   1.000
_cell.length_c   1.000
_cell.angle_alpha   90.00
_cell.angle_beta   90.00
_cell.angle_gamma   90.00
#
_symmetry.space_group_name_H-M   'P 1'
#
loop_
_entity.id
_entity.type
_entity.pdbx_description
1 polymer ?
#
loop_
_entity_poly.entity_id
_entity_poly.type
_entity_poly.pdbx_seq_one_letter_code
_entity_poly.pdbx_strand_id
1 'polypeptide(L)'
;MGREFHDPLHSSPIVSAPAKLSVLDANGSLLQTVDVTLDARNGGQGSFRLPENAVAGGYELRLAYRNQVYSSSFRVANYIKPHFEIGLALDKKSSKLAKRSAANCNCSTRMASR
;
A
#
# COMPACT_ATOMS: atom_id res chain seq x y z
N MET A 1 5.74 10.37 -16.68
CA MET A 1 7.02 9.99 -17.30
C MET A 1 8.13 10.16 -16.29
N GLY A 2 9.05 9.19 -16.19
CA GLY A 2 10.19 9.27 -15.29
C GLY A 2 11.27 10.22 -15.80
N ARG A 3 12.03 10.80 -14.88
CA ARG A 3 13.26 11.56 -15.15
C ARG A 3 14.34 11.07 -14.21
N GLU A 4 15.53 10.86 -14.75
CA GLU A 4 16.78 10.72 -14.00
C GLU A 4 17.26 12.11 -13.59
N PHE A 5 18.05 12.27 -12.53
CA PHE A 5 18.53 13.60 -12.13
C PHE A 5 19.95 13.60 -11.59
N HIS A 6 20.64 14.71 -11.82
CA HIS A 6 22.08 14.86 -11.55
C HIS A 6 22.35 15.99 -10.53
N ASP A 7 21.47 16.99 -10.52
CA ASP A 7 21.45 18.18 -9.64
C ASP A 7 20.01 18.74 -9.66
N PRO A 8 19.47 19.43 -8.63
CA PRO A 8 18.07 19.86 -8.59
C PRO A 8 17.56 20.69 -9.78
N LEU A 9 18.43 21.37 -10.53
CA LEU A 9 18.07 22.10 -11.76
C LEU A 9 18.18 21.23 -13.03
N HIS A 10 18.81 20.06 -12.94
CA HIS A 10 19.28 19.24 -14.06
C HIS A 10 18.75 17.78 -13.97
N SER A 11 17.47 17.57 -14.30
CA SER A 11 16.83 16.24 -14.34
C SER A 11 16.65 15.82 -15.82
N SER A 12 17.37 14.81 -16.32
CA SER A 12 17.26 14.27 -17.70
C SER A 12 16.04 13.36 -17.91
N PRO A 13 15.59 13.09 -19.15
CA PRO A 13 14.69 11.97 -19.43
C PRO A 13 15.32 10.64 -18.98
N ILE A 14 14.51 9.73 -18.45
CA ILE A 14 14.99 8.38 -18.10
C ILE A 14 15.22 7.56 -19.38
N VAL A 15 16.20 6.65 -19.38
CA VAL A 15 16.61 5.87 -20.55
C VAL A 15 16.35 4.39 -20.30
N SER A 16 15.89 3.65 -21.31
CA SER A 16 15.60 2.22 -21.17
C SER A 16 16.89 1.43 -20.87
N ALA A 17 16.96 0.79 -19.70
CA ALA A 17 18.16 0.11 -19.19
C ALA A 17 17.83 -0.93 -18.11
N PRO A 18 18.70 -1.93 -17.86
CA PRO A 18 18.60 -2.80 -16.71
C PRO A 18 18.74 -2.04 -15.38
N ALA A 19 17.97 -2.46 -14.39
CA ALA A 19 18.00 -1.97 -13.02
C ALA A 19 17.77 -3.14 -12.03
N LYS A 20 18.12 -2.95 -10.76
CA LYS A 20 17.87 -3.94 -9.69
C LYS A 20 16.88 -3.38 -8.67
N LEU A 21 15.77 -4.08 -8.45
CA LEU A 21 14.78 -3.75 -7.43
C LEU A 21 14.99 -4.65 -6.21
N SER A 22 15.43 -4.07 -5.10
CA SER A 22 15.63 -4.75 -3.82
C SER A 22 14.48 -4.45 -2.86
N VAL A 23 14.00 -5.47 -2.15
CA VAL A 23 12.93 -5.39 -1.15
C VAL A 23 13.52 -5.60 0.24
N LEU A 24 13.28 -4.68 1.17
CA LEU A 24 13.76 -4.75 2.55
C LEU A 24 12.57 -4.88 3.53
N ASP A 25 12.76 -5.67 4.58
CA ASP A 25 11.76 -5.91 5.62
C ASP A 25 11.66 -4.76 6.65
N ALA A 26 10.75 -4.92 7.62
CA ALA A 26 10.55 -3.97 8.72
C ALA A 26 11.79 -3.73 9.61
N ASN A 27 12.82 -4.58 9.52
CA ASN A 27 14.08 -4.49 10.25
C ASN A 27 15.24 -3.98 9.36
N GLY A 28 15.00 -3.70 8.08
CA GLY A 28 16.02 -3.32 7.10
C GLY A 28 16.76 -4.52 6.46
N SER A 29 16.26 -5.75 6.65
CA SER A 29 16.84 -6.98 6.11
C SER A 29 16.45 -7.15 4.64
N LEU A 30 17.41 -7.48 3.77
CA LEU A 30 17.12 -7.77 2.36
C LEU A 30 16.33 -9.07 2.21
N LEU A 31 15.10 -8.99 1.70
CA LEU A 31 14.23 -10.14 1.46
C LEU A 31 14.43 -10.74 0.06
N GLN A 32 14.49 -9.89 -0.96
CA GLN A 32 14.62 -10.31 -2.35
C GLN A 32 15.24 -9.19 -3.20
N THR A 33 16.05 -9.56 -4.18
CA THR A 33 16.44 -8.68 -5.30
C THR A 33 15.84 -9.23 -6.58
N VAL A 34 15.25 -8.36 -7.40
CA VAL A 34 14.66 -8.68 -8.69
C VAL A 34 15.34 -7.83 -9.76
N ASP A 35 15.93 -8.48 -10.77
CA ASP A 35 16.42 -7.81 -11.97
C ASP A 35 15.22 -7.37 -12.82
N VAL A 36 15.17 -6.07 -13.15
CA VAL A 36 14.07 -5.46 -13.91
C VAL A 36 14.62 -4.62 -15.06
N THR A 37 14.05 -4.76 -16.25
CA THR A 37 14.31 -3.80 -17.34
C THR A 37 13.41 -2.60 -17.13
N LEU A 38 14.00 -1.42 -16.95
CA LEU A 38 13.27 -0.16 -17.02
C LEU A 38 13.13 0.25 -18.49
N ASP A 39 11.94 0.63 -18.93
CA ASP A 39 11.71 1.29 -20.22
C ASP A 39 11.35 2.77 -20.05
N ALA A 40 11.88 3.62 -20.93
CA ALA A 40 11.71 5.07 -20.91
C ALA A 40 10.25 5.53 -21.15
N ARG A 41 9.42 4.72 -21.82
CA ARG A 41 8.01 5.05 -22.09
C ARG A 41 7.05 4.35 -21.12
N ASN A 42 7.33 3.09 -20.79
CA ASN A 42 6.41 2.21 -20.07
C ASN A 42 6.79 1.99 -18.59
N GLY A 43 7.99 2.39 -18.17
CA GLY A 43 8.52 2.08 -16.84
C GLY A 43 9.10 0.66 -16.76
N GLY A 44 9.27 0.14 -15.54
CA GLY A 44 9.69 -1.25 -15.29
C GLY A 44 8.66 -1.96 -14.42
N GLN A 45 8.54 -3.28 -14.60
CA GLN A 45 7.65 -4.14 -13.83
C GLN A 45 8.44 -5.27 -13.18
N GLY A 46 8.04 -5.64 -11.96
CA GLY A 46 8.54 -6.80 -11.23
C GLY A 46 7.53 -7.26 -10.19
N SER A 47 7.76 -8.44 -9.62
CA SER A 47 6.96 -8.98 -8.52
C SER A 47 7.87 -9.67 -7.50
N PHE A 48 7.43 -9.66 -6.25
CA PHE A 48 8.08 -10.34 -5.13
C PHE A 48 6.98 -10.95 -4.25
N ARG A 49 7.35 -11.91 -3.40
CA ARG A 49 6.41 -12.51 -2.43
C ARG A 49 6.96 -12.34 -1.02
N LEU A 50 6.14 -11.79 -0.13
CA LEU A 50 6.46 -11.72 1.29
C LEU A 50 6.47 -13.15 1.89
N PRO A 51 7.39 -13.45 2.82
CA PRO A 51 7.38 -14.72 3.54
C PRO A 51 6.14 -14.81 4.46
N GLU A 52 5.74 -16.03 4.85
CA GLU A 52 4.52 -16.24 5.65
C GLU A 52 4.61 -15.63 7.06
N ASN A 53 5.84 -15.51 7.59
CA ASN A 53 6.16 -14.85 8.86
C ASN A 53 6.59 -13.38 8.69
N ALA A 54 6.15 -12.70 7.62
CA ALA A 54 6.45 -11.28 7.40
C ALA A 54 5.98 -10.40 8.58
N VAL A 55 6.92 -9.70 9.21
CA VAL A 55 6.68 -8.81 10.36
C VAL A 55 5.83 -7.62 9.93
N ALA A 56 4.80 -7.26 10.71
CA ALA A 56 4.03 -6.04 10.46
C ALA A 56 4.90 -4.80 10.71
N GLY A 57 4.97 -3.87 9.75
CA GLY A 57 5.89 -2.73 9.81
C GLY A 57 5.98 -1.91 8.53
N GLY A 58 7.03 -1.08 8.44
CA GLY A 58 7.37 -0.29 7.25
C GLY A 58 8.48 -0.96 6.45
N TYR A 59 8.21 -1.26 5.19
CA TYR A 59 9.10 -1.96 4.27
C TYR A 59 9.64 -0.98 3.22
N GLU A 60 10.80 -1.28 2.65
CA GLU A 60 11.45 -0.44 1.65
C GLU A 60 11.61 -1.15 0.31
N LEU A 61 11.42 -0.42 -0.78
CA LEU A 61 11.77 -0.79 -2.14
C LEU A 61 12.92 0.11 -2.59
N ARG A 62 14.10 -0.47 -2.89
CA ARG A 62 15.27 0.24 -3.42
C ARG A 62 15.49 -0.14 -4.87
N LEU A 63 15.30 0.81 -5.79
CA LEU A 63 15.63 0.65 -7.21
C LEU A 63 17.02 1.21 -7.48
N ALA A 64 17.98 0.34 -7.75
CA ALA A 64 19.31 0.71 -8.22
C ALA A 64 19.32 0.82 -9.76
N TYR A 65 19.54 2.02 -10.28
CA TYR A 65 19.57 2.35 -11.71
C TYR A 65 20.65 3.41 -11.95
N ARG A 66 21.54 3.18 -12.93
CA ARG A 66 22.62 4.10 -13.37
C ARG A 66 23.34 4.84 -12.22
N ASN A 67 23.89 4.06 -11.28
CA ASN A 67 24.61 4.49 -10.07
C ASN A 67 23.78 5.30 -9.05
N GLN A 68 22.48 5.47 -9.26
CA GLN A 68 21.54 6.07 -8.30
C GLN A 68 20.71 4.97 -7.62
N VAL A 69 20.23 5.26 -6.41
CA VAL A 69 19.29 4.41 -5.67
C VAL A 69 18.06 5.23 -5.32
N TYR A 70 16.91 4.85 -5.88
CA TYR A 70 15.62 5.45 -5.55
C TYR A 70 14.90 4.57 -4.53
N SER A 71 14.54 5.15 -3.38
CA SER A 71 13.79 4.47 -2.33
C SER A 71 12.30 4.82 -2.37
N SER A 72 11.47 3.84 -2.08
CA SER A 72 10.03 3.99 -1.82
C SER A 72 9.64 3.12 -0.64
N SER A 73 8.57 3.46 0.08
CA SER A 73 8.14 2.72 1.28
C SER A 73 6.70 2.23 1.18
N PHE A 74 6.44 1.06 1.75
CA PHE A 74 5.10 0.49 1.89
C PHE A 74 4.89 -0.04 3.31
N ARG A 75 3.64 -0.39 3.65
CA ARG A 75 3.28 -0.94 4.96
C ARG A 75 2.73 -2.35 4.82
N VAL A 76 3.20 -3.24 5.67
CA VAL A 76 2.64 -4.57 5.89
C VAL A 76 1.97 -4.56 7.26
N ALA A 77 0.73 -5.05 7.35
CA ALA A 77 -0.02 -5.09 8.60
C ALA A 77 -0.84 -6.38 8.68
N ASN A 78 -0.94 -6.94 9.87
CA ASN A 78 -1.76 -8.13 10.09
C ASN A 78 -3.25 -7.76 9.98
N TYR A 79 -4.00 -8.49 9.15
CA TYR A 79 -5.44 -8.30 9.05
C TYR A 79 -6.14 -8.82 10.31
N ILE A 80 -6.40 -7.92 11.25
CA ILE A 80 -7.30 -8.19 12.39
C ILE A 80 -8.71 -7.91 11.92
N LYS A 81 -9.54 -8.96 11.79
CA LYS A 81 -10.98 -8.80 11.53
C LYS A 81 -11.60 -8.02 12.71
N PRO A 82 -12.17 -6.82 12.50
CA PRO A 82 -12.77 -6.08 13.59
C PRO A 82 -14.03 -6.79 14.11
N HIS A 83 -14.17 -6.87 15.42
CA HIS A 83 -15.45 -7.19 16.06
C HIS A 83 -16.33 -5.93 16.01
N PHE A 84 -17.22 -5.86 15.03
CA PHE A 84 -18.23 -4.83 14.91
C PHE A 84 -19.62 -5.37 15.27
N GLU A 85 -20.43 -4.55 15.92
CA GLU A 85 -21.85 -4.82 16.20
C GLU A 85 -22.67 -3.86 15.32
N ILE A 86 -23.60 -4.37 14.51
CA ILE A 86 -24.49 -3.53 13.69
C ILE A 86 -25.78 -3.28 14.46
N GLY A 87 -25.87 -2.11 15.08
CA GLY A 87 -27.11 -1.64 15.70
C GLY A 87 -28.08 -1.05 14.66
N LEU A 88 -29.19 -1.74 14.41
CA LEU A 88 -30.28 -1.22 13.58
C LEU A 88 -31.37 -0.60 14.45
N ALA A 89 -31.36 0.72 14.58
CA ALA A 89 -32.41 1.48 15.26
C ALA A 89 -33.57 1.79 14.29
N LEU A 90 -34.70 1.10 14.46
CA LEU A 90 -35.97 1.45 13.81
C LEU A 90 -36.65 2.58 14.56
N ASP A 91 -36.94 3.69 13.88
CA ASP A 91 -37.71 4.79 14.48
C ASP A 91 -39.16 4.36 14.76
N LYS A 92 -39.66 4.71 15.94
CA LYS A 92 -40.81 4.03 16.57
C LYS A 92 -42.05 4.91 16.65
N LYS A 93 -42.64 5.22 15.49
CA LYS A 93 -44.01 5.74 15.40
C LYS A 93 -44.90 4.90 14.48
N SER A 94 -46.17 4.80 14.87
CA SER A 94 -47.16 3.87 14.32
C SER A 94 -48.03 4.52 13.25
N SER A 95 -48.37 3.78 12.18
CA SER A 95 -49.75 3.59 11.69
C SER A 95 -49.79 2.83 10.35
N LYS A 96 -50.97 2.30 9.98
CA LYS A 96 -51.18 1.60 8.71
C LYS A 96 -51.34 2.56 7.52
N LEU A 97 -50.25 2.97 6.86
CA LEU A 97 -50.24 3.22 5.41
C LEU A 97 -48.81 3.29 4.86
N ALA A 98 -48.63 3.01 3.56
CA ALA A 98 -47.31 2.91 2.95
C ALA A 98 -46.60 4.27 2.84
N LYS A 99 -45.40 4.37 3.43
CA LYS A 99 -44.34 5.33 3.11
C LYS A 99 -42.99 4.83 3.65
N ARG A 100 -41.88 5.39 3.14
CA ARG A 100 -40.51 4.91 3.41
C ARG A 100 -40.16 5.02 4.90
N SER A 101 -39.82 3.88 5.53
CA SER A 101 -39.17 3.87 6.84
C SER A 101 -37.72 4.32 6.71
N ALA A 102 -37.33 5.38 7.40
CA ALA A 102 -35.92 5.71 7.62
C ALA A 102 -35.40 4.91 8.83
N ALA A 103 -34.15 4.45 8.75
CA ALA A 103 -33.46 3.78 9.85
C ALA A 103 -32.04 4.34 9.97
N ASN A 104 -31.63 4.69 11.20
CA ASN A 104 -30.26 5.12 11.46
C ASN A 104 -29.38 3.88 11.66
N CYS A 105 -28.61 3.52 10.64
CA CYS A 105 -27.47 2.61 10.79
C CYS A 105 -26.35 3.37 11.49
N ASN A 106 -26.04 3.01 12.74
CA ASN A 106 -24.91 3.56 13.47
C ASN A 106 -23.85 2.46 13.64
N CYS A 107 -22.65 2.66 13.09
CA CYS A 107 -21.56 1.69 13.12
C CYS A 107 -20.49 2.18 14.09
N SER A 108 -20.18 1.36 15.12
CA SER A 108 -19.20 1.70 16.14
C SER A 108 -18.13 0.61 16.25
N THR A 109 -16.87 1.00 16.08
CA THR A 109 -15.73 0.08 16.18
C THR A 109 -15.22 0.06 17.61
N ARG A 110 -15.48 -1.04 18.33
CA ARG A 110 -14.89 -1.25 19.66
C ARG A 110 -13.42 -1.63 19.49
N MET A 111 -12.51 -0.67 19.70
CA MET A 111 -11.08 -0.99 19.81
C MET A 111 -10.86 -1.87 21.04
N ALA A 112 -10.47 -3.13 20.83
CA ALA A 112 -10.03 -3.99 21.91
C ALA A 112 -8.61 -3.57 22.32
N SER A 113 -8.51 -2.76 23.38
CA SER A 113 -7.22 -2.40 23.95
C SER A 113 -6.48 -3.64 24.46
N ARG A 114 -5.19 -3.71 24.15
CA ARG A 114 -4.19 -4.61 24.73
C ARG A 114 -2.93 -3.79 25.00
#